data_AF-A0A4Q8XQR9-F1
#
_entry.id   AF-A0A4Q8XQR9-F1
#
_cell.length_a   1.000
_cell.length_b   1.000
_cell.length_c   1.000
_cell.angle_alpha   90.00
_cell.angle_beta   90.00
_cell.angle_gamma   90.00
#
_symmetry.space_group_name_H-M   'P 1'
#
loop_
_entity.id
_entity.type
_entity.pdbx_description
1 polymer ?
#
loop_
_entity_poly.entity_id
_entity_poly.type
_entity_poly.pdbx_seq_one_letter_code
_entity_poly.pdbx_strand_id
1 'polypeptide(L)'
;MAIANPEPAIGDRDEEFSMPKTYIVATINVTDPNGYERYLNSAIEVTRENGGTVLVGGIPIEAIEGKFHNRIVVIEFESIEAARSAAAGYTALRDARGTSAPDYNSVIVAGI
;
A
#
# COMPACT_ATOMS: atom_id res chain seq x y z
N MET A 1 -48.63 -5.48 36.12
CA MET A 1 -47.73 -6.30 35.29
C MET A 1 -47.51 -5.55 34.00
N ALA A 2 -46.43 -4.78 33.94
CA ALA A 2 -46.07 -3.97 32.78
C ALA A 2 -44.78 -4.55 32.18
N ILE A 3 -44.77 -4.75 30.87
CA ILE A 3 -43.54 -4.81 30.09
C ILE A 3 -43.75 -3.94 28.85
N ALA A 4 -43.33 -2.68 28.98
CA ALA A 4 -42.99 -1.85 27.83
C ALA A 4 -41.75 -2.46 27.19
N ASN A 5 -41.74 -2.63 25.87
CA ASN A 5 -40.51 -2.90 25.14
C ASN A 5 -39.64 -1.64 25.22
N PRO A 6 -38.41 -1.70 25.74
CA PRO A 6 -37.52 -0.55 25.63
C PRO A 6 -37.12 -0.36 24.16
N GLU A 7 -37.15 0.89 23.70
CA GLU A 7 -36.49 1.31 22.47
C GLU A 7 -35.00 0.93 22.52
N PRO A 8 -34.40 0.48 21.41
CA PRO A 8 -32.96 0.21 21.41
C PRO A 8 -32.19 1.50 21.69
N ALA A 9 -31.30 1.43 22.68
CA ALA A 9 -30.47 2.53 23.12
C ALA A 9 -29.65 3.12 21.97
N ILE A 10 -29.67 4.45 21.86
CA ILE A 10 -28.74 5.23 21.05
C ILE A 10 -27.35 5.06 21.67
N GLY A 11 -26.57 4.12 21.16
CA GLY A 11 -25.24 3.82 21.69
C GLY A 11 -24.30 3.03 20.76
N ASP A 12 -24.81 2.39 19.71
CA ASP A 12 -24.00 1.64 18.73
C ASP A 12 -23.45 2.52 17.61
N ARG A 13 -22.88 3.67 17.98
CA ARG A 13 -21.90 4.34 17.12
C ARG A 13 -20.67 4.55 17.98
N ASP A 14 -19.98 3.45 18.25
CA ASP A 14 -18.53 3.48 18.20
C ASP A 14 -18.21 4.12 16.85
N GLU A 15 -18.04 5.44 16.86
CA GLU A 15 -17.30 6.11 15.81
C GLU A 15 -16.02 5.32 15.71
N GLU A 16 -15.91 4.57 14.62
CA GLU A 16 -14.67 4.06 14.08
C GLU A 16 -13.75 5.28 13.91
N PHE A 17 -13.15 5.73 15.02
CA PHE A 17 -11.88 6.42 15.03
C PHE A 17 -10.86 5.37 14.59
N SER A 18 -11.01 4.90 13.35
CA SER A 18 -10.02 4.08 12.69
C SER A 18 -8.80 4.96 12.64
N MET A 19 -7.74 4.51 13.30
CA MET A 19 -6.43 5.09 13.13
C MET A 19 -6.20 5.27 11.62
N PRO A 20 -5.71 6.44 11.18
CA PRO A 20 -5.60 6.71 9.75
C PRO A 20 -4.79 5.59 9.09
N LYS A 21 -5.35 5.03 8.01
CA LYS A 21 -4.67 4.01 7.20
C LYS A 21 -3.29 4.53 6.81
N THR A 22 -2.33 3.64 6.64
CA THR A 22 -1.00 4.00 6.18
C THR A 22 -0.78 3.51 4.76
N TYR A 23 -0.13 4.32 3.93
CA TYR A 23 0.12 4.01 2.54
C TYR A 23 1.61 3.93 2.25
N ILE A 24 2.00 2.95 1.44
CA ILE A 24 3.26 3.02 0.69
C ILE A 24 2.93 3.48 -0.72
N VAL A 25 3.55 4.58 -1.13
CA VAL A 25 3.47 5.10 -2.50
C VAL A 25 4.84 4.94 -3.14
N ALA A 26 4.91 4.27 -4.28
CA ALA A 26 6.13 4.08 -5.04
C ALA A 26 5.97 4.58 -6.49
N THR A 27 6.96 5.30 -7.00
CA THR A 27 7.11 5.65 -8.41
C THR A 27 8.39 5.03 -8.94
N ILE A 28 8.29 4.25 -10.01
CA ILE A 28 9.32 3.28 -10.40
C ILE A 28 9.55 3.38 -11.90
N ASN A 29 10.79 3.63 -12.31
CA ASN A 29 11.20 3.61 -13.71
C ASN A 29 11.64 2.19 -14.08
N VAL A 30 10.72 1.39 -14.59
CA VAL A 30 11.00 0.02 -15.02
C VAL A 30 11.65 0.06 -16.40
N THR A 31 12.93 -0.30 -16.49
CA THR A 31 13.70 -0.32 -17.74
C THR A 31 13.79 -1.72 -18.37
N ASP A 32 13.58 -2.77 -17.58
CA ASP A 32 13.47 -4.16 -18.04
C ASP A 32 12.26 -4.85 -17.39
N PRO A 33 11.13 -4.97 -18.12
CA PRO A 33 9.92 -5.61 -17.60
C PRO A 33 10.13 -7.05 -17.15
N ASN A 34 10.95 -7.83 -17.87
CA ASN A 34 11.17 -9.25 -17.58
C ASN A 34 12.03 -9.44 -16.32
N GLY A 35 13.08 -8.61 -16.17
CA GLY A 35 13.87 -8.58 -14.95
C GLY A 35 13.05 -8.13 -13.74
N TYR A 36 12.18 -7.13 -13.93
CA TYR A 36 11.35 -6.57 -12.87
C TYR A 36 10.28 -7.55 -12.36
N GLU A 37 9.77 -8.44 -13.22
CA GLU A 37 8.76 -9.44 -12.85
C GLU A 37 9.21 -10.35 -11.68
N ARG A 38 10.50 -10.73 -11.63
CA ARG A 38 11.03 -11.54 -10.52
C ARG A 38 10.95 -10.80 -9.19
N TYR A 39 11.36 -9.53 -9.18
CA TYR A 39 11.23 -8.66 -8.01
C TYR A 39 9.76 -8.46 -7.62
N LEU A 40 8.88 -8.25 -8.60
CA LEU A 40 7.45 -8.03 -8.38
C LEU A 40 6.80 -9.19 -7.63
N ASN A 41 7.11 -10.44 -8.00
CA ASN A 41 6.54 -11.61 -7.33
C ASN A 41 6.91 -11.66 -5.84
N SER A 42 8.18 -11.43 -5.50
CA SER A 42 8.63 -11.35 -4.11
C SER A 42 8.05 -10.14 -3.37
N ALA A 43 7.90 -9.00 -4.05
CA ALA A 43 7.28 -7.81 -3.46
C ALA A 43 5.79 -8.04 -3.15
N ILE A 44 5.05 -8.75 -4.00
CA ILE A 44 3.65 -9.13 -3.76
C ILE A 44 3.56 -10.02 -2.50
N GLU A 45 4.48 -10.96 -2.33
CA GLU A 45 4.52 -11.81 -1.14
C GLU A 45 4.76 -10.99 0.14
N VAL A 46 5.78 -10.12 0.15
CA VAL A 46 6.03 -9.19 1.27
C VAL A 46 4.80 -8.33 1.57
N THR A 47 4.11 -7.85 0.54
CA THR A 47 2.87 -7.06 0.70
C THR A 47 1.83 -7.87 1.46
N ARG A 48 1.54 -9.08 0.98
CA ARG A 48 0.52 -9.98 1.53
C ARG A 48 0.83 -10.40 2.97
N GLU A 49 2.08 -10.74 3.26
CA GLU A 49 2.52 -11.17 4.60
C GLU A 49 2.37 -10.07 5.65
N ASN A 50 2.46 -8.81 5.23
CA ASN A 50 2.32 -7.65 6.12
C ASN A 50 0.90 -7.04 6.08
N GLY A 51 -0.08 -7.76 5.52
CA GLY A 51 -1.47 -7.31 5.48
C GLY A 51 -1.74 -6.11 4.56
N GLY A 52 -0.87 -5.88 3.58
CA GLY A 52 -1.03 -4.79 2.63
C GLY A 52 -2.07 -5.09 1.54
N THR A 53 -2.86 -4.08 1.18
CA THR A 53 -3.81 -4.13 0.06
C THR A 53 -3.31 -3.26 -1.08
N VAL A 54 -3.08 -3.84 -2.26
CA VAL A 54 -2.65 -3.07 -3.44
C VAL A 54 -3.86 -2.33 -4.02
N LEU A 55 -3.83 -1.00 -3.96
CA LEU A 55 -4.89 -0.14 -4.50
C LEU A 55 -4.59 0.29 -5.95
N VAL A 56 -3.31 0.48 -6.27
CA VAL A 56 -2.87 0.91 -7.61
C VAL A 56 -1.72 0.01 -8.06
N GLY A 57 -1.89 -0.66 -9.20
CA GLY A 57 -0.86 -1.51 -9.83
C GLY A 57 -0.01 -0.81 -10.89
N GLY A 58 -0.47 0.36 -11.37
CA GLY A 58 0.34 1.32 -12.12
C GLY A 58 0.38 1.18 -13.64
N ILE A 59 -0.59 0.53 -14.29
CA ILE A 59 -0.72 0.53 -15.76
C ILE A 59 -2.19 0.47 -16.22
N PRO A 60 -2.58 1.20 -17.30
CA PRO A 60 -1.79 2.26 -17.95
C PRO A 60 -1.66 3.52 -17.06
N ILE A 61 -0.66 4.36 -17.33
CA ILE A 61 -0.47 5.67 -16.68
C ILE A 61 -0.64 6.78 -17.70
N GLU A 62 -1.40 7.80 -17.31
CA GLU A 62 -1.56 9.05 -18.05
C GLU A 62 -1.20 10.21 -17.11
N ALA A 63 -0.13 10.94 -17.42
CA ALA A 63 0.26 12.10 -16.64
C ALA A 63 -0.58 13.31 -17.07
N ILE A 64 -1.28 13.93 -16.11
CA ILE A 64 -2.02 15.18 -16.34
C ILE A 64 -1.05 16.36 -16.47
N GLU A 65 -0.05 16.43 -15.57
CA GLU A 65 1.00 17.45 -15.56
C GLU A 65 2.32 16.86 -15.02
N GLY A 66 3.47 17.35 -15.49
CA GLY A 66 4.78 16.98 -14.96
C GLY A 66 5.39 15.73 -15.58
N LYS A 67 6.42 15.18 -14.91
CA LYS A 67 7.13 13.96 -15.34
C LYS A 67 7.03 12.91 -14.24
N PHE A 68 6.50 11.76 -14.61
CA PHE A 68 6.39 10.59 -13.73
C PHE A 68 7.16 9.41 -14.31
N HIS A 69 7.52 8.47 -13.45
CA HIS A 69 8.04 7.20 -13.94
C HIS A 69 6.92 6.38 -14.61
N ASN A 70 7.31 5.34 -15.34
CA ASN A 70 6.39 4.49 -16.10
C ASN A 70 5.58 3.49 -15.25
N ARG A 71 5.72 3.52 -13.91
CA ARG A 71 4.92 2.74 -12.98
C ARG A 71 4.71 3.47 -11.65
N ILE A 72 3.49 3.43 -11.13
CA ILE A 72 3.11 3.96 -9.80
C ILE A 72 2.39 2.85 -9.04
N VAL A 73 2.77 2.61 -7.79
CA VAL A 73 2.14 1.62 -6.91
C VAL A 73 1.67 2.31 -5.64
N VAL A 74 0.44 2.01 -5.21
CA VAL A 74 -0.11 2.45 -3.93
C VAL A 74 -0.60 1.23 -3.18
N ILE A 75 -0.10 1.06 -1.96
CA ILE A 75 -0.43 -0.06 -1.08
C ILE A 75 -0.94 0.50 0.24
N GLU A 76 -2.12 0.08 0.66
CA GLU A 76 -2.75 0.43 1.93
C GLU A 76 -2.40 -0.59 3.01
N PHE A 77 -2.22 -0.11 4.24
CA PHE A 77 -1.98 -0.89 5.44
C PHE A 77 -2.84 -0.35 6.58
N GLU A 78 -3.23 -1.23 7.49
CA GLU A 78 -3.98 -0.89 8.71
C GLU A 78 -3.18 0.01 9.67
N SER A 79 -1.84 -0.04 9.63
CA SER A 79 -0.99 0.73 10.53
C SER A 79 0.37 1.08 9.92
N ILE A 80 1.05 2.06 10.55
CA ILE A 80 2.40 2.45 10.15
C ILE A 80 3.44 1.38 10.47
N GLU A 81 3.22 0.58 11.51
CA GLU A 81 4.07 -0.56 11.85
C GLU A 81 4.01 -1.63 10.77
N ALA A 82 2.81 -1.96 10.26
CA ALA A 82 2.65 -2.90 9.15
C ALA A 82 3.36 -2.40 7.88
N ALA A 83 3.19 -1.12 7.54
CA ALA A 83 3.88 -0.49 6.42
C ALA A 83 5.42 -0.52 6.59
N ARG A 84 5.93 -0.25 7.81
CA ARG A 84 7.38 -0.30 8.08
C ARG A 84 7.95 -1.70 7.94
N SER A 85 7.24 -2.73 8.41
CA SER A 85 7.64 -4.13 8.26
C SER A 85 7.69 -4.53 6.79
N ALA A 86 6.68 -4.14 6.00
CA ALA A 86 6.71 -4.32 4.55
C ALA A 86 7.88 -3.57 3.88
N ALA A 87 8.14 -2.32 4.29
CA ALA A 87 9.23 -1.51 3.76
C ALA A 87 10.61 -2.13 4.01
N ALA A 88 10.82 -2.75 5.18
CA ALA A 88 12.03 -3.51 5.46
C ALA A 88 12.17 -4.71 4.50
N GLY A 89 11.08 -5.44 4.23
CA GLY A 89 11.04 -6.53 3.25
C GLY A 89 11.38 -6.06 1.83
N TYR A 90 10.80 -4.94 1.36
CA TYR A 90 11.13 -4.39 0.03
C TYR A 90 12.59 -3.95 -0.07
N THR A 91 13.15 -3.40 1.02
CA THR A 91 14.56 -2.99 1.05
C THR A 91 15.48 -4.20 0.96
N ALA A 92 15.14 -5.31 1.61
CA ALA A 92 15.89 -6.56 1.51
C ALA A 92 15.85 -7.17 0.09
N LEU A 93 14.80 -6.89 -0.68
CA LEU A 93 14.66 -7.34 -2.08
C LEU A 93 15.35 -6.41 -3.09
N ARG A 94 16.03 -5.35 -2.66
CA ARG A 94 16.65 -4.35 -3.55
C ARG A 94 17.64 -4.97 -4.53
N ASP A 95 18.43 -5.95 -4.09
CA ASP A 95 19.42 -6.61 -4.94
C ASP A 95 18.76 -7.48 -6.01
N ALA A 96 17.63 -8.12 -5.69
CA ALA A 96 16.84 -8.91 -6.65
C ALA A 96 16.21 -8.02 -7.74
N ARG A 97 15.89 -6.76 -7.43
CA ARG A 97 15.49 -5.77 -8.45
C ARG A 97 16.62 -5.45 -9.41
N GLY A 98 17.88 -5.46 -8.93
CA GLY A 98 19.06 -5.17 -9.73
C GLY A 98 18.94 -3.87 -10.53
N THR A 99 19.31 -3.91 -11.80
CA THR A 99 19.22 -2.78 -12.73
C THR A 99 17.91 -2.73 -13.52
N SER A 100 16.93 -3.61 -13.22
CA SER A 100 15.66 -3.65 -13.95
C SER A 100 14.77 -2.43 -13.69
N ALA A 101 14.99 -1.76 -12.56
CA ALA A 101 14.35 -0.50 -12.19
C ALA A 101 15.30 0.33 -11.30
N PRO A 102 16.24 1.08 -11.90
CA PRO A 102 17.27 1.82 -11.15
C PRO A 102 16.69 3.02 -10.40
N ASP A 103 15.71 3.71 -10.99
CA ASP A 103 15.03 4.85 -10.36
C ASP A 103 13.77 4.35 -9.65
N TYR A 104 13.93 4.09 -8.35
CA TYR A 104 12.86 3.59 -7.48
C TYR A 104 12.72 4.54 -6.29
N ASN A 105 11.65 5.32 -6.28
CA ASN A 105 11.33 6.23 -5.17
C ASN A 105 10.10 5.68 -4.46
N SER A 106 10.16 5.55 -3.13
CA SER A 106 9.01 5.15 -2.33
C SER A 106 8.97 5.86 -1.00
N VAL A 107 7.77 6.08 -0.48
CA VAL A 107 7.51 6.80 0.77
C VAL A 107 6.37 6.14 1.53
N ILE A 108 6.43 6.20 2.86
CA ILE A 108 5.31 5.88 3.76
C ILE A 108 4.57 7.18 4.06
N VAL A 109 3.26 7.20 3.85
CA VAL A 109 2.40 8.39 4.06
C VAL A 109 1.18 7.98 4.89
N ALA A 110 0.81 8.81 5.86
CA ALA A 110 -0.42 8.62 6.61
C ALA A 110 -1.64 9.06 5.77
N GLY A 111 -2.73 8.32 5.88
CA GLY A 111 -4.05 8.73 5.45
C GLY A 111 -4.59 9.86 6.32
N ILE A 112 -5.70 10.44 5.86
CA ILE A 112 -6.49 11.43 6.59
C ILE A 112 -7.63 10.77 7.36
#